data_AF-A0A382SJI1-F1
#
_entry.id   AF-A0A382SJI1-F1
#
_cell.length_a   1.000
_cell.length_b   1.000
_cell.length_c   1.000
_cell.angle_alpha   90.00
_cell.angle_beta   90.00
_cell.angle_gamma   90.00
#
_symmetry.space_group_name_H-M   'P 1'
#
loop_
_entity.id
_entity.type
_entity.pdbx_description
1 polymer ?
#
loop_
_entity_poly.entity_id
_entity_poly.type
_entity_poly.pdbx_seq_one_letter_code
_entity_poly.pdbx_strand_id
1 'polypeptide(L)'
;MSRIITVASAQLGAIEREESRESVINRMTNMMRQAHSRGATIVVYPEMALTTFFPRWHIEDEAELDSFYETEMPSSQTQPLFDLSKELGVGFYLGYSEMFYDDAGNKRRFNTSILVDRQATIVG
;
A
#
# COMPACT_ATOMS: atom_id res chain seq x y z
N MET A 1 -19.77 26.00 7.19
CA MET A 1 -19.49 24.91 6.22
C MET A 1 -19.40 23.59 6.97
N SER A 2 -20.06 22.55 6.46
CA SER A 2 -20.02 21.20 7.05
C SER A 2 -18.71 20.49 6.71
N ARG A 3 -18.05 19.86 7.70
CA ARG A 3 -16.77 19.15 7.55
C ARG A 3 -16.99 17.66 7.23
N ILE A 4 -17.58 17.38 6.07
CA ILE A 4 -17.96 16.01 5.67
C ILE A 4 -16.81 15.35 4.89
N ILE A 5 -16.50 14.09 5.24
CA ILE A 5 -15.54 13.23 4.54
C ILE A 5 -16.25 11.93 4.18
N THR A 6 -16.19 11.56 2.90
CA THR A 6 -16.65 10.23 2.44
C THR A 6 -15.45 9.30 2.41
N VAL A 7 -15.55 8.18 3.15
CA VAL A 7 -14.52 7.15 3.28
C VAL A 7 -14.96 5.90 2.53
N ALA A 8 -14.06 5.29 1.78
CA ALA A 8 -14.26 3.96 1.20
C ALA A 8 -13.30 2.95 1.84
N SER A 9 -13.82 1.79 2.23
CA SER A 9 -13.00 0.62 2.56
C SER A 9 -12.81 -0.21 1.29
N ALA A 10 -11.56 -0.47 0.92
CA ALA A 10 -11.19 -1.21 -0.27
C ALA A 10 -10.63 -2.59 0.10
N GLN A 11 -11.54 -3.50 0.45
CA GLN A 11 -11.20 -4.89 0.72
C GLN A 11 -10.62 -5.58 -0.53
N LEU A 12 -9.42 -6.13 -0.40
CA LEU A 12 -8.81 -6.97 -1.43
C LEU A 12 -9.23 -8.44 -1.26
N GLY A 13 -9.41 -9.14 -2.37
CA GLY A 13 -9.41 -10.61 -2.39
C GLY A 13 -8.03 -11.18 -2.11
N ALA A 14 -7.89 -12.51 -2.22
CA ALA A 14 -6.60 -13.19 -2.05
C ALA A 14 -5.49 -12.56 -2.90
N ILE A 15 -4.28 -12.55 -2.35
CA ILE A 15 -3.05 -12.29 -3.08
C ILE A 15 -2.25 -13.57 -3.01
N GLU A 16 -2.03 -14.19 -4.15
CA GLU A 16 -1.29 -15.45 -4.24
C GLU A 16 0.21 -15.21 -4.06
N ARG A 17 0.97 -16.25 -3.72
CA ARG A 17 2.40 -16.12 -3.41
C ARG A 17 3.21 -15.57 -4.58
N GLU A 18 2.89 -16.02 -5.78
CA GLU A 18 3.56 -15.64 -7.03
C GLU A 18 2.86 -14.44 -7.73
N GLU A 19 1.82 -13.86 -7.11
CA GLU A 19 1.17 -12.67 -7.69
C GLU A 19 2.11 -11.47 -7.64
N SER A 20 2.29 -10.79 -8.78
CA SER A 20 3.16 -9.63 -8.86
C SER A 20 2.56 -8.41 -8.15
N ARG A 21 3.43 -7.56 -7.59
CA ARG A 21 3.03 -6.25 -7.05
C ARG A 21 2.27 -5.40 -8.06
N GLU A 22 2.65 -5.46 -9.33
CA GLU A 22 1.97 -4.76 -10.41
C GLU A 22 0.50 -5.20 -10.55
N SER A 23 0.22 -6.51 -10.49
CA SER A 23 -1.16 -7.03 -10.50
C SER A 23 -1.98 -6.46 -9.33
N VAL A 24 -1.39 -6.47 -8.14
CA VAL A 24 -2.03 -5.96 -6.92
C VAL A 24 -2.30 -4.46 -7.01
N ILE A 25 -1.33 -3.67 -7.49
CA ILE A 25 -1.48 -2.22 -7.70
C ILE A 25 -2.55 -1.92 -8.76
N ASN A 26 -2.65 -2.71 -9.83
CA ASN A 26 -3.73 -2.60 -10.81
C ASN A 26 -5.10 -2.88 -10.18
N ARG A 27 -5.22 -3.84 -9.28
CA ARG A 27 -6.45 -4.09 -8.51
C ARG A 27 -6.78 -2.89 -7.62
N MET A 28 -5.79 -2.38 -6.88
CA MET A 28 -5.98 -1.24 -5.96
C MET A 28 -6.39 0.04 -6.70
N THR A 29 -5.72 0.38 -7.80
CA THR A 29 -6.06 1.56 -8.62
C THR A 29 -7.48 1.47 -9.18
N ASN A 30 -7.91 0.29 -9.65
CA ASN A 30 -9.30 0.06 -10.05
C ASN A 30 -10.29 0.31 -8.90
N MET A 31 -9.98 -0.12 -7.68
CA MET A 31 -10.82 0.17 -6.51
C MET A 31 -10.84 1.66 -6.16
N MET A 32 -9.72 2.39 -6.32
CA MET A 32 -9.68 3.84 -6.11
C MET A 32 -10.57 4.58 -7.11
N ARG A 33 -10.56 4.19 -8.39
CA ARG A 33 -11.45 4.75 -9.42
C ARG A 33 -12.93 4.51 -9.06
N GLN A 34 -13.27 3.30 -8.59
CA GLN A 34 -14.63 2.97 -8.13
C GLN A 34 -15.03 3.75 -6.88
N ALA A 35 -14.11 3.96 -5.94
CA ALA A 35 -14.37 4.76 -4.75
C ALA A 35 -14.59 6.23 -5.11
N HIS A 36 -13.74 6.79 -5.97
CA HIS A 36 -13.85 8.15 -6.49
C HIS A 36 -15.19 8.39 -7.20
N SER A 37 -15.62 7.47 -8.07
CA SER A 37 -16.91 7.60 -8.77
C SER A 37 -18.13 7.61 -7.83
N ARG A 38 -17.95 7.12 -6.59
CA ARG A 38 -18.94 7.14 -5.52
C ARG A 38 -18.77 8.33 -4.55
N GLY A 39 -17.89 9.28 -4.88
CA GLY A 39 -17.64 10.48 -4.09
C GLY A 39 -16.73 10.26 -2.88
N ALA A 40 -16.02 9.13 -2.79
CA ALA A 40 -15.03 8.93 -1.74
C ALA A 40 -13.86 9.90 -1.92
N THR A 41 -13.33 10.35 -0.79
CA THR A 41 -12.19 11.28 -0.76
C THR A 41 -10.99 10.72 -0.01
N ILE A 42 -11.17 9.54 0.59
CA ILE A 42 -10.13 8.70 1.17
C ILE A 42 -10.51 7.22 0.95
N VAL A 43 -9.52 6.40 0.62
CA VAL A 43 -9.63 4.94 0.45
C VAL A 43 -8.75 4.22 1.47
N VAL A 44 -9.29 3.21 2.15
CA VAL A 44 -8.53 2.42 3.14
C VAL A 44 -8.29 1.02 2.58
N TYR A 45 -7.02 0.69 2.29
CA TYR A 45 -6.60 -0.65 1.89
C TYR A 45 -6.23 -1.51 3.11
N PRO A 46 -6.10 -2.85 2.94
CA PRO A 46 -5.75 -3.75 4.04
C PRO A 46 -4.32 -3.59 4.58
N GLU A 47 -4.05 -4.31 5.66
CA GLU A 47 -2.71 -4.62 6.15
C GLU A 47 -1.94 -5.44 5.09
N MET A 48 -0.62 -5.21 4.97
CA MET A 48 0.27 -5.94 4.06
C MET A 48 -0.29 -6.11 2.64
N ALA A 49 -0.90 -5.06 2.11
CA ALA A 49 -1.76 -5.13 0.92
C ALA A 49 -1.01 -5.32 -0.40
N LEU A 50 0.32 -5.34 -0.41
CA LEU A 50 1.14 -5.45 -1.63
C LEU A 50 1.57 -6.88 -1.96
N THR A 51 1.41 -7.81 -1.02
CA THR A 51 1.88 -9.19 -1.14
C THR A 51 0.89 -10.15 -0.51
N THR A 52 1.12 -11.44 -0.74
CA THR A 52 0.49 -12.48 0.08
C THR A 52 0.83 -12.28 1.57
N PHE A 53 -0.03 -12.76 2.48
CA PHE A 53 0.27 -12.82 3.90
C PHE A 53 1.36 -13.88 4.21
N PHE A 54 2.61 -13.55 3.92
CA PHE A 54 3.77 -14.43 4.06
C PHE A 54 4.11 -14.89 5.49
N PRO A 55 3.68 -14.23 6.59
CA PRO A 55 3.91 -14.73 7.96
C PRO A 55 3.30 -16.12 8.24
N ARG A 56 2.49 -16.67 7.32
CA ARG A 56 1.98 -18.03 7.41
C ARG A 56 3.02 -19.13 7.09
N TRP A 57 4.18 -18.77 6.55
CA TRP A 57 5.24 -19.71 6.20
C TRP A 57 6.48 -19.52 7.08
N HIS A 58 7.15 -20.62 7.37
CA HIS A 58 8.53 -20.57 7.84
C HIS A 58 9.44 -20.42 6.61
N ILE A 59 10.11 -19.28 6.49
CA ILE A 59 11.03 -18.94 5.40
C ILE A 59 12.43 -18.82 6.00
N GLU A 60 13.34 -19.69 5.58
CA GLU A 60 14.72 -19.72 6.08
C GLU A 60 15.67 -18.88 5.21
N ASP A 61 15.38 -18.75 3.91
CA ASP A 61 16.15 -17.89 3.00
C ASP A 61 15.81 -16.42 3.25
N GLU A 62 16.80 -15.66 3.69
CA GLU A 62 16.64 -14.25 4.00
C GLU A 62 16.33 -13.41 2.75
N ALA A 63 16.88 -13.79 1.59
CA ALA A 63 16.60 -13.09 0.34
C ALA A 63 15.15 -13.31 -0.12
N GLU A 64 14.64 -14.53 0.05
CA GLU A 64 13.24 -14.83 -0.19
C GLU A 64 12.34 -14.03 0.77
N LEU A 65 12.67 -14.00 2.05
CA LEU A 65 11.90 -13.24 3.04
C LEU A 65 11.90 -11.75 2.71
N ASP A 66 13.05 -11.17 2.40
CA ASP A 66 13.21 -9.76 2.04
C ASP A 66 12.43 -9.39 0.77
N SER A 67 12.19 -10.34 -0.14
CA SER A 67 11.41 -10.10 -1.36
C SER A 67 9.95 -9.68 -1.10
N PHE A 68 9.41 -9.94 0.10
CA PHE A 68 8.07 -9.50 0.50
C PHE A 68 8.02 -8.09 1.11
N TYR A 69 9.17 -7.45 1.34
CA TYR A 69 9.27 -6.12 1.93
C TYR A 69 9.52 -5.05 0.87
N GLU A 70 9.06 -3.83 1.13
CA GLU A 70 9.41 -2.62 0.39
C GLU A 70 10.63 -1.96 1.05
N THR A 71 11.61 -1.56 0.23
CA THR A 71 12.79 -0.79 0.66
C THR A 71 12.68 0.71 0.38
N GLU A 72 11.65 1.10 -0.37
CA GLU A 72 11.35 2.48 -0.73
C GLU A 72 9.82 2.65 -0.80
N MET A 73 9.32 3.82 -0.44
CA MET A 73 7.88 4.12 -0.50
C MET A 73 7.67 5.62 -0.79
N PRO A 74 7.04 5.99 -1.93
CA PRO A 74 6.68 5.12 -3.04
C PRO A 74 7.90 4.53 -3.74
N SER A 75 7.75 3.28 -4.17
CA SER A 75 8.61 2.59 -5.12
C SER A 75 8.14 2.79 -6.56
N SER A 76 8.99 2.45 -7.53
CA SER A 76 8.57 2.42 -8.95
C SER A 76 7.30 1.58 -9.21
N GLN A 77 7.08 0.52 -8.41
CA GLN A 77 5.92 -0.36 -8.53
C GLN A 77 4.66 0.21 -7.87
N THR A 78 4.81 1.01 -6.81
CA THR A 78 3.69 1.62 -6.07
C THR A 78 3.35 3.03 -6.57
N GLN A 79 4.25 3.67 -7.32
CA GLN A 79 4.08 4.99 -7.90
C GLN A 79 2.75 5.17 -8.68
N PRO A 80 2.26 4.21 -9.47
CA PRO A 80 0.98 4.36 -10.17
C PRO A 80 -0.22 4.61 -9.24
N LEU A 81 -0.18 4.10 -7.99
CA LEU A 81 -1.24 4.36 -7.00
C LEU A 81 -1.19 5.79 -6.47
N PHE A 82 0.02 6.33 -6.25
CA PHE A 82 0.23 7.72 -5.83
C PHE A 82 -0.13 8.70 -6.94
N ASP A 83 0.27 8.42 -8.17
CA ASP A 83 -0.07 9.25 -9.33
C ASP A 83 -1.58 9.33 -9.52
N LEU A 84 -2.27 8.19 -9.39
CA LEU A 84 -3.73 8.13 -9.47
C LEU A 84 -4.41 8.88 -8.32
N SER A 85 -3.89 8.73 -7.09
CA SER A 85 -4.36 9.46 -5.92
C SER A 85 -4.36 10.97 -6.16
N LYS A 86 -3.26 11.48 -6.74
CA LYS A 86 -3.11 12.89 -7.11
C LYS A 86 -4.04 13.30 -8.26
N GLU A 87 -4.16 12.47 -9.30
CA GLU A 87 -5.06 12.68 -10.44
C GLU A 87 -6.52 12.84 -9.98
N LEU A 88 -6.98 11.96 -9.10
CA LEU A 88 -8.37 11.91 -8.64
C LEU A 88 -8.66 12.80 -7.43
N GLY A 89 -7.61 13.31 -6.75
CA GLY A 89 -7.74 14.03 -5.49
C GLY A 89 -8.29 13.16 -4.35
N VAL A 90 -7.87 11.89 -4.30
CA VAL A 90 -8.32 10.90 -3.31
C VAL A 90 -7.13 10.44 -2.48
N GLY A 91 -7.16 10.71 -1.17
CA GLY A 91 -6.13 10.20 -0.26
C GLY A 91 -6.29 8.69 -0.02
N PHE A 92 -5.29 8.05 0.57
CA PHE A 92 -5.42 6.63 0.90
C PHE A 92 -4.58 6.20 2.10
N TYR A 93 -5.01 5.11 2.73
CA TYR A 93 -4.25 4.36 3.72
C TYR A 93 -3.73 3.08 3.07
N LEU A 94 -2.44 2.79 3.24
CA LEU A 94 -1.78 1.61 2.67
C LEU A 94 -0.95 0.89 3.73
N GLY A 95 -1.29 -0.37 4.03
CA GLY A 95 -0.44 -1.28 4.80
C GLY A 95 0.55 -2.03 3.89
N TYR A 96 1.81 -2.13 4.30
CA TYR A 96 2.86 -2.86 3.60
C TYR A 96 3.92 -3.36 4.59
N SER A 97 4.77 -4.29 4.14
CA SER A 97 5.92 -4.74 4.91
C SER A 97 7.11 -3.83 4.58
N GLU A 98 7.66 -3.13 5.57
CA GLU A 98 8.75 -2.17 5.38
C GLU A 98 10.08 -2.75 5.82
N MET A 99 11.13 -2.52 5.02
CA MET A 99 12.50 -2.86 5.39
C MET A 99 13.45 -1.71 5.09
N PHE A 100 14.32 -1.40 6.05
CA PHE A 100 15.43 -0.45 5.85
C PHE A 100 16.61 -0.81 6.77
N TYR A 101 17.77 -0.20 6.50
CA TYR A 101 18.91 -0.22 7.42
C TYR A 101 18.90 1.06 8.25
N ASP A 102 18.93 0.93 9.58
CA ASP A 102 19.02 2.11 10.46
C ASP A 102 20.41 2.76 10.42
N ASP A 103 20.58 3.91 11.08
CA ASP A 103 21.85 4.65 11.13
C ASP A 103 23.01 3.83 11.73
N ALA A 104 22.71 2.79 12.51
CA ALA A 104 23.69 1.87 13.08
C ALA A 104 23.98 0.66 12.17
N GLY A 105 23.37 0.60 10.98
CA GLY A 105 23.54 -0.47 10.00
C GLY A 105 22.74 -1.74 10.30
N ASN A 106 21.77 -1.69 11.23
CA ASN A 106 20.93 -2.85 11.51
C ASN A 106 19.78 -2.93 10.50
N LYS A 107 19.54 -4.13 9.95
CA LYS A 107 18.34 -4.41 9.16
C LYS A 107 17.10 -4.34 10.08
N ARG A 108 16.17 -3.47 9.75
CA ARG A 108 14.88 -3.30 10.44
C ARG A 108 13.76 -3.78 9.53
N ARG A 109 12.80 -4.50 10.09
CA ARG A 109 11.60 -4.96 9.41
C ARG A 109 10.38 -4.56 10.23
N PHE A 110 9.38 -3.98 9.59
CA PHE A 110 8.15 -3.54 10.23
C PHE A 110 6.94 -3.96 9.41
N ASN A 111 5.83 -4.20 10.11
CA ASN A 111 4.51 -4.16 9.50
C ASN A 111 4.03 -2.71 9.63
N THR A 112 4.05 -2.00 8.50
CA THR A 112 3.91 -0.55 8.44
C THR A 112 2.63 -0.19 7.73
N SER A 113 2.08 0.97 8.08
CA SER A 113 1.07 1.62 7.26
C SER A 113 1.34 3.10 7.14
N ILE A 114 1.03 3.65 5.97
CA ILE A 114 1.10 5.09 5.70
C ILE A 114 -0.29 5.66 5.42
N LEU A 115 -0.47 6.93 5.76
CA LEU A 115 -1.57 7.76 5.31
C LEU A 115 -1.05 8.75 4.25
N VAL A 116 -1.73 8.80 3.12
CA VAL A 116 -1.41 9.66 1.99
C VAL A 116 -2.58 10.63 1.76
N ASP A 117 -2.27 11.92 1.63
CA ASP A 117 -3.27 12.94 1.40
C ASP A 117 -3.76 13.00 -0.06
N ARG A 118 -4.67 13.94 -0.35
CA ARG A 118 -5.26 14.11 -1.69
C ARG A 118 -4.29 14.73 -2.71
N GLN A 119 -3.09 15.11 -2.29
CA GLN A 119 -2.01 15.63 -3.11
C GLN A 119 -0.92 14.55 -3.34
N ALA A 120 -1.19 13.31 -2.92
CA ALA A 120 -0.27 12.18 -2.92
C ALA A 120 0.98 12.40 -2.04
N THR A 121 0.85 13.17 -0.96
CA THR A 121 1.91 13.34 0.04
C THR A 121 1.68 12.39 1.21
N ILE A 122 2.73 11.68 1.62
CA ILE A 122 2.71 10.87 2.86
C ILE A 122 2.66 11.84 4.05
N VAL A 123 1.63 11.71 4.90
CA VAL A 123 1.40 12.60 6.04
C VAL A 123 1.65 11.95 7.41
N GLY A 124 1.84 10.63 7.45
CA GLY A 124 2.19 9.88 8.66
C GLY A 124 1.88 8.40 8.56
#